data_AF-A0A843EUA5-F1
#
_entry.id   AF-A0A843EUA5-F1
#
_cell.length_a   1.000
_cell.length_b   1.000
_cell.length_c   1.000
_cell.angle_alpha   90.00
_cell.angle_beta   90.00
_cell.angle_gamma   90.00
#
_symmetry.space_group_name_H-M   'P 1'
#
loop_
_entity.id
_entity.type
_entity.pdbx_description
1 polymer ?
#
loop_
_entity_poly.entity_id
_entity_poly.type
_entity_poly.pdbx_seq_one_letter_code
_entity_poly.pdbx_strand_id
1 'polypeptide(L)'
;ANLEQFALISKTFGCPLCLSSENLEGLMDLAEKAEGMGLEELVLDPVMRNMKQCLELCTDLKRLSEKIPQARHSVAVRTWSGEYAMTMALVSFLVDDAIVIADDLDADSCETIGALLKSIR
;
A
#
# COMPACT_ATOMS: atom_id res chain seq x y z
N ALA A 1 -17.31 2.08 6.46
CA ALA A 1 -18.26 1.23 7.22
C ALA A 1 -18.67 0.09 6.31
N ASN A 2 -18.04 -1.07 6.49
CA ASN A 2 -18.11 -2.28 5.66
C ASN A 2 -17.06 -3.33 6.08
N LEU A 3 -16.12 -2.98 6.98
CA LEU A 3 -15.04 -3.86 7.45
C LEU A 3 -15.52 -5.26 7.83
N GLU A 4 -16.60 -5.38 8.60
CA GLU A 4 -17.10 -6.69 9.05
C GLU A 4 -17.54 -7.60 7.90
N GLN A 5 -18.18 -7.02 6.88
CA GLN A 5 -18.62 -7.76 5.70
C GLN A 5 -17.42 -8.23 4.87
N PHE A 6 -16.44 -7.36 4.65
CA PHE A 6 -15.23 -7.72 3.91
C PHE A 6 -14.32 -8.67 4.70
N ALA A 7 -14.27 -8.56 6.02
CA ALA A 7 -13.57 -9.50 6.89
C ALA A 7 -14.16 -10.91 6.78
N LEU A 8 -15.49 -11.03 6.75
CA LEU A 8 -16.16 -12.30 6.53
C LEU A 8 -15.80 -12.90 5.17
N ILE A 9 -15.81 -12.10 4.10
CA ILE A 9 -15.43 -12.53 2.75
C ILE A 9 -13.98 -13.00 2.73
N SER A 10 -13.06 -12.18 3.22
CA SER A 10 -11.62 -12.48 3.29
C SER A 10 -11.36 -13.81 4.01
N LYS A 11 -11.99 -14.04 5.17
CA LYS A 11 -11.87 -15.31 5.89
C LYS A 11 -12.48 -16.50 5.16
N THR A 12 -13.63 -16.31 4.52
CA THR A 12 -14.34 -17.38 3.81
C THR A 12 -13.52 -17.90 2.64
N PHE A 13 -12.82 -17.02 1.94
CA PHE A 13 -12.05 -17.35 0.75
C PHE A 13 -10.53 -17.42 0.98
N GLY A 14 -10.05 -17.09 2.18
CA GLY A 14 -8.62 -17.06 2.50
C GLY A 14 -7.85 -16.06 1.63
N CYS A 15 -8.38 -14.86 1.44
CA CYS A 15 -7.77 -13.83 0.60
C CYS A 15 -7.28 -12.65 1.45
N PRO A 16 -6.16 -11.99 1.09
CA PRO A 16 -5.71 -10.77 1.75
C PRO A 16 -6.78 -9.68 1.72
N LEU A 17 -6.90 -8.93 2.82
CA LEU A 17 -7.83 -7.80 2.92
C LEU A 17 -7.09 -6.47 2.79
N CYS A 18 -7.49 -5.69 1.78
CA CYS A 18 -7.03 -4.31 1.64
C CYS A 18 -7.88 -3.36 2.50
N LEU A 19 -7.22 -2.56 3.33
CA LEU A 19 -7.81 -1.56 4.21
C LEU A 19 -7.51 -0.17 3.64
N SER A 20 -8.54 0.60 3.35
CA SER A 20 -8.39 1.93 2.75
C SER A 20 -8.83 3.05 3.70
N SER A 21 -7.99 4.07 3.87
CA SER A 21 -8.31 5.30 4.61
C SER A 21 -7.53 6.48 4.04
N GLU A 22 -8.12 7.68 4.07
CA GLU A 22 -7.47 8.91 3.57
C GLU A 22 -6.44 9.50 4.55
N ASN A 23 -6.33 8.93 5.75
CA ASN A 23 -5.37 9.33 6.76
C ASN A 23 -4.83 8.11 7.52
N LEU A 24 -3.62 8.25 8.06
CA LEU A 24 -2.91 7.16 8.72
C LEU A 24 -3.56 6.71 10.02
N GLU A 25 -4.13 7.62 10.81
CA GLU A 25 -4.82 7.28 12.06
C GLU A 25 -5.99 6.32 11.80
N GLY A 26 -6.88 6.68 10.88
CA GLY A 26 -7.99 5.82 10.47
C GLY A 26 -7.52 4.52 9.82
N LEU A 27 -6.37 4.52 9.16
CA LEU A 27 -5.78 3.31 8.58
C LEU A 27 -5.30 2.34 9.66
N MET A 28 -4.64 2.86 10.70
CA MET A 28 -4.18 2.06 11.84
C MET A 28 -5.34 1.56 12.68
N ASP A 29 -6.38 2.38 12.90
CA ASP A 29 -7.62 1.96 13.57
C ASP A 29 -8.31 0.81 12.82
N LEU A 30 -8.31 0.85 11.49
CA LEU A 30 -8.84 -0.24 10.67
C LEU A 30 -7.98 -1.50 10.77
N ALA A 31 -6.66 -1.35 10.77
CA ALA A 31 -5.72 -2.46 10.90
C ALA A 31 -5.88 -3.15 12.26
N GLU A 32 -5.91 -2.40 13.36
CA GLU A 32 -6.12 -2.95 14.70
C GLU A 32 -7.46 -3.67 14.83
N LYS A 33 -8.54 -3.09 14.27
CA LYS A 33 -9.86 -3.75 14.25
C LYS A 33 -9.83 -5.03 13.42
N ALA A 34 -9.20 -5.03 12.25
CA ALA A 34 -9.10 -6.20 11.39
C ALA A 34 -8.29 -7.33 12.06
N GLU A 35 -7.16 -6.99 12.69
CA GLU A 35 -6.36 -7.91 13.50
C GLU A 35 -7.16 -8.46 14.69
N GLY A 36 -7.92 -7.62 15.40
CA GLY A 36 -8.80 -8.03 16.48
C GLY A 36 -9.93 -8.96 16.02
N MET A 37 -10.29 -8.90 14.74
CA MET A 37 -11.19 -9.86 14.12
C MET A 37 -10.48 -11.16 13.73
N GLY A 38 -9.16 -11.29 13.85
CA GLY A 38 -8.39 -12.49 13.49
C GLY A 38 -8.08 -12.58 12.00
N LEU A 39 -7.90 -11.44 11.32
CA LEU A 39 -7.33 -11.38 9.97
C LEU A 39 -5.82 -11.18 10.07
N GLU A 40 -5.05 -12.02 9.39
CA GLU A 40 -3.58 -11.96 9.41
C GLU A 40 -3.00 -11.34 8.13
N GLU A 41 -3.65 -11.57 6.98
CA GLU A 41 -3.19 -11.05 5.69
C GLU A 41 -3.86 -9.71 5.37
N LEU A 42 -3.19 -8.62 5.75
CA LEU A 42 -3.67 -7.25 5.56
C LEU A 42 -2.78 -6.48 4.58
N VAL A 43 -3.41 -5.59 3.80
CA VAL A 43 -2.75 -4.63 2.92
C VAL A 43 -3.27 -3.24 3.23
N LEU A 44 -2.37 -2.26 3.34
CA LEU A 44 -2.68 -0.87 3.68
C LEU A 44 -2.78 -0.02 2.41
N ASP A 45 -3.91 0.66 2.20
CA ASP A 45 -4.11 1.61 1.10
C ASP A 45 -4.39 3.01 1.69
N PRO A 46 -3.37 3.89 1.76
CA PRO A 46 -3.55 5.24 2.28
C PRO A 46 -4.21 6.21 1.27
N VAL A 47 -4.77 5.69 0.16
CA VAL A 47 -5.58 6.45 -0.83
C VAL A 47 -4.86 7.69 -1.37
N MET A 48 -3.61 7.51 -1.77
CA MET A 48 -2.77 8.57 -2.36
C MET A 48 -3.35 9.04 -3.71
N ARG A 49 -3.61 10.34 -3.85
CA ARG A 49 -4.22 10.92 -5.07
C ARG A 49 -3.24 11.72 -5.93
N ASN A 50 -2.07 12.03 -5.41
CA ASN A 50 -1.06 12.81 -6.13
C ASN A 50 0.34 12.51 -5.58
N MET A 51 1.35 13.00 -6.32
CA MET A 51 2.76 12.77 -6.00
C MET A 51 3.17 13.29 -4.62
N LYS A 52 2.65 14.46 -4.20
CA LYS A 52 2.94 15.04 -2.88
C LYS A 52 2.47 14.09 -1.77
N GLN A 53 1.21 13.67 -1.82
CA GLN A 53 0.64 12.73 -0.86
C GLN A 53 1.38 11.40 -0.86
N CYS A 54 1.79 10.91 -2.02
CA CYS A 54 2.57 9.68 -2.13
C CYS A 54 3.87 9.76 -1.33
N LEU A 55 4.64 10.83 -1.51
CA LEU A 55 5.89 11.03 -0.78
C LEU A 55 5.67 11.18 0.73
N GLU A 56 4.73 12.03 1.14
CA GLU A 56 4.44 12.29 2.56
C GLU A 56 3.97 11.01 3.26
N LEU A 57 2.97 10.32 2.71
CA LEU A 57 2.37 9.14 3.33
C LEU A 57 3.30 7.93 3.32
N CYS A 58 4.06 7.68 2.24
CA CYS A 58 5.05 6.59 2.23
C CYS A 58 6.16 6.82 3.26
N THR A 59 6.63 8.08 3.39
CA THR A 59 7.65 8.42 4.39
C THR A 59 7.13 8.23 5.82
N ASP A 60 5.92 8.70 6.09
CA ASP A 60 5.32 8.58 7.41
C ASP A 60 4.98 7.13 7.76
N LEU A 61 4.48 6.34 6.80
CA LEU A 61 4.26 4.90 6.97
C LEU A 61 5.56 4.15 7.28
N LYS A 62 6.64 4.44 6.53
CA LYS A 62 7.94 3.82 6.79
C LYS A 62 8.45 4.12 8.20
N ARG A 63 8.33 5.37 8.66
CA ARG A 63 8.71 5.75 10.03
C ARG A 63 7.80 5.11 11.08
N LEU A 64 6.54 4.89 10.74
CA LEU A 64 5.55 4.32 11.64
C LEU A 64 5.73 2.79 11.77
N SER A 65 6.12 2.10 10.70
CA SER A 65 6.37 0.65 10.69
C SER A 65 7.50 0.25 11.65
N GLU A 66 8.45 1.14 11.90
CA GLU A 66 9.50 0.96 12.90
C GLU A 66 8.96 1.01 14.35
N LYS A 67 7.83 1.68 14.56
CA LYS A 67 7.27 1.98 15.90
C LYS A 67 6.13 1.06 16.29
N ILE A 68 5.25 0.72 15.36
CA ILE A 68 4.05 -0.07 15.63
C ILE A 68 3.91 -1.25 14.66
N PRO A 69 3.44 -2.43 15.11
CA PRO A 69 3.24 -3.59 14.25
C PRO A 69 2.24 -3.35 13.12
N GLN A 70 1.16 -2.61 13.36
CA GLN A 70 0.06 -2.39 12.41
C GLN A 70 0.52 -1.69 11.13
N ALA A 71 1.60 -0.92 11.18
CA ALA A 71 2.15 -0.22 10.01
C ALA A 71 3.15 -1.08 9.21
N ARG A 72 3.40 -2.33 9.60
CA ARG A 72 4.34 -3.25 8.92
C ARG A 72 3.69 -4.09 7.82
N HIS A 73 2.37 -4.06 7.71
CA HIS A 73 1.63 -4.71 6.63
C HIS A 73 2.03 -4.13 5.27
N SER A 74 1.88 -4.93 4.21
CA SER A 74 2.18 -4.50 2.84
C SER A 74 1.36 -3.27 2.47
N VAL A 75 1.91 -2.37 1.65
CA VAL A 75 1.26 -1.11 1.28
C VAL A 75 0.91 -1.12 -0.20
N ALA A 76 -0.38 -0.95 -0.52
CA ALA A 76 -0.83 -0.78 -1.89
C ALA A 76 -0.64 0.68 -2.34
N VAL A 77 0.05 0.87 -3.45
CA VAL A 77 0.29 2.18 -4.07
C VAL A 77 -0.24 2.19 -5.49
N ARG A 78 -1.26 3.01 -5.76
CA ARG A 78 -1.74 3.28 -7.12
C ARG A 78 -0.97 4.45 -7.71
N THR A 79 -0.24 4.21 -8.81
CA THR A 79 0.60 5.23 -9.45
C THR A 79 -0.15 6.04 -10.50
N TRP A 80 -1.35 5.59 -10.89
CA TRP A 80 -2.16 6.17 -11.97
C TRP A 80 -1.39 6.19 -13.30
N SER A 81 -1.95 6.80 -14.34
CA SER A 81 -1.28 7.00 -15.63
C SER A 81 -0.72 8.42 -15.76
N GLY A 82 0.22 8.60 -16.69
CA GLY A 82 0.82 9.90 -17.01
C GLY A 82 2.24 10.10 -16.47
N GLU A 83 2.76 11.32 -16.60
CA GLU A 83 4.18 11.65 -16.38
C GLU A 83 4.70 11.34 -14.96
N TYR A 84 3.81 11.32 -13.96
CA TYR A 84 4.17 11.03 -12.58
C TYR A 84 4.08 9.56 -12.20
N ALA A 85 3.57 8.67 -13.06
CA ALA A 85 3.34 7.27 -12.74
C ALA A 85 4.64 6.57 -12.31
N MET A 86 5.72 6.77 -13.10
CA MET A 86 7.04 6.24 -12.78
C MET A 86 7.61 6.82 -11.49
N THR A 87 7.43 8.13 -11.25
CA THR A 87 7.92 8.77 -10.03
C THR A 87 7.18 8.26 -8.79
N MET A 88 5.87 8.08 -8.87
CA MET A 88 5.08 7.49 -7.79
C MET A 88 5.48 6.03 -7.54
N ALA A 89 5.73 5.25 -8.60
CA ALA A 89 6.24 3.89 -8.48
C ALA A 89 7.57 3.84 -7.72
N LEU A 90 8.50 4.76 -8.02
CA LEU A 90 9.79 4.82 -7.34
C LEU A 90 9.67 5.26 -5.88
N VAL A 91 8.83 6.25 -5.58
CA VAL A 91 8.62 6.70 -4.20
C VAL A 91 7.93 5.64 -3.34
N SER A 92 7.12 4.78 -3.96
CA SER A 92 6.53 3.64 -3.24
C SER A 92 7.59 2.71 -2.62
N PHE A 93 8.82 2.65 -3.17
CA PHE A 93 9.88 1.81 -2.61
C PHE A 93 10.43 2.30 -1.26
N LEU A 94 9.97 3.45 -0.76
CA LEU A 94 10.27 3.90 0.59
C LEU A 94 9.63 2.99 1.65
N VAL A 95 8.52 2.32 1.34
CA VAL A 95 7.90 1.34 2.25
C VAL A 95 8.43 -0.06 1.93
N ASP A 96 8.62 -0.88 2.96
CA ASP A 96 9.38 -2.14 2.84
C ASP A 96 8.73 -3.16 1.91
N ASP A 97 7.40 -3.22 1.90
CA ASP A 97 6.63 -4.18 1.12
C ASP A 97 5.52 -3.46 0.33
N ALA A 98 5.91 -2.83 -0.78
CA ALA A 98 5.01 -2.09 -1.64
C ALA A 98 4.39 -2.98 -2.74
N ILE A 99 3.08 -2.94 -2.88
CA ILE A 99 2.34 -3.45 -4.05
C ILE A 99 2.02 -2.27 -4.95
N VAL A 100 2.78 -2.13 -6.04
CA VAL A 100 2.61 -1.03 -7.00
C VAL A 100 1.60 -1.42 -8.06
N ILE A 101 0.50 -0.69 -8.13
CA ILE A 101 -0.57 -0.85 -9.12
C ILE A 101 -0.44 0.30 -10.11
N ALA A 102 -0.04 -0.04 -11.33
CA ALA A 102 0.15 0.91 -12.40
C ALA A 102 -0.77 0.55 -13.57
N ASP A 103 -1.45 1.57 -14.09
CA ASP A 103 -2.29 1.46 -15.27
C ASP A 103 -1.50 1.98 -16.48
N ASP A 104 -1.64 1.30 -17.61
CA ASP A 104 -1.16 1.78 -18.91
C ASP A 104 0.37 2.01 -18.98
N LEU A 105 1.16 1.18 -18.29
CA LEU A 105 2.61 1.15 -18.47
C LEU A 105 2.97 0.50 -19.81
N ASP A 106 3.81 1.16 -20.59
CA ASP A 106 4.46 0.55 -21.74
C ASP A 106 5.56 -0.45 -21.31
N ALA A 107 6.01 -1.25 -22.27
CA ALA A 107 7.02 -2.29 -22.04
C ALA A 107 8.34 -1.69 -21.51
N ASP A 108 8.78 -0.55 -22.06
CA ASP A 108 10.02 0.12 -21.69
C ASP A 108 9.98 0.61 -20.23
N SER A 109 8.83 1.12 -19.78
CA SER A 109 8.61 1.54 -18.41
C SER A 109 8.63 0.35 -17.46
N CYS A 110 8.02 -0.78 -17.85
CA CYS A 110 8.06 -2.01 -17.06
C CYS A 110 9.49 -2.56 -16.92
N GLU A 111 10.28 -2.56 -18.01
CA GLU A 111 11.69 -2.94 -17.99
C GLU A 111 12.52 -2.03 -17.08
N THR A 112 12.27 -0.72 -17.15
CA THR A 112 12.93 0.28 -16.30
C THR A 112 12.64 0.06 -14.82
N ILE A 113 11.37 -0.12 -14.44
CA ILE A 113 10.99 -0.46 -13.06
C ILE A 113 11.66 -1.76 -12.63
N GLY A 114 11.64 -2.79 -13.49
CA GLY A 114 12.27 -4.08 -13.21
C GLY A 114 13.78 -4.01 -13.02
N ALA A 115 14.48 -3.17 -13.78
CA ALA A 115 15.91 -2.92 -13.64
C ALA A 115 16.23 -2.18 -12.34
N LEU A 116 15.42 -1.16 -11.99
CA LEU A 116 15.59 -0.39 -10.76
C LEU A 116 15.35 -1.26 -9.52
N LEU A 117 14.31 -2.11 -9.53
CA LEU A 117 14.03 -3.08 -8.46
C LEU A 117 15.21 -4.02 -8.20
N LYS A 118 15.91 -4.45 -9.25
CA LYS A 118 17.12 -5.29 -9.13
C LYS A 118 18.35 -4.55 -8.61
N SER A 119 18.35 -3.22 -8.64
CA SER A 119 19.49 -2.40 -8.23
C SER A 119 19.46 -1.99 -6.75
N ILE A 120 18.26 -2.01 -6.13
CA ILE A 120 18.03 -1.59 -4.76
C ILE A 120 18.10 -2.77 -3.77
N ARG A 121 17.99 -4.01 -4.27
CA ARG A 121 18.14 -5.26 -3.51
C ARG A 121 19.51 -5.89 -3.74
#